data_AF-A0A8D9EKB6-F1
#
_entry.id   AF-A0A8D9EKB6-F1
#
_cell.length_a   1.000
_cell.length_b   1.000
_cell.length_c   1.000
_cell.angle_alpha   90.00
_cell.angle_beta   90.00
_cell.angle_gamma   90.00
#
_symmetry.space_group_name_H-M   'P 1'
#
loop_
_entity.id
_entity.type
_entity.pdbx_description
1 polymer ?
#
loop_
_entity_poly.entity_id
_entity_poly.type
_entity_poly.pdbx_seq_one_letter_code
_entity_poly.pdbx_strand_id
1 'polypeptide(L)'
;MLSDRKMELTLHSPVGAEAAVYQWPLLSGRGSDKHDGALEIVETIRWVMEDFPELKLPLENNILSNCDTKNFDSMKKLCDKFNRAIDTMVQLNKGLHKPDFPSRGLLRHIIQQTYNQSVIEPEKLNVYQPFSPFVYGETSYDLICRMIDQINATPDDVFVDLGSGVGQVVLQMAAATQCKICWGVEKADLPSKYAEVGTERSLILIFVI
;
A
#
# COMPACT_ATOMS: atom_id res chain seq x y z
N MET A 1 -15.96 18.88 28.90
CA MET A 1 -15.14 18.66 27.70
C MET A 1 -15.80 17.56 26.90
N LEU A 2 -16.50 17.90 25.82
CA LEU A 2 -16.93 16.91 24.85
C LEU A 2 -15.65 16.41 24.17
N SER A 3 -15.41 15.10 24.20
CA SER A 3 -14.32 14.49 23.44
C SER A 3 -14.47 14.91 21.98
N ASP A 4 -13.46 15.56 21.40
CA ASP A 4 -13.35 15.68 19.94
C ASP A 4 -13.43 14.26 19.38
N ARG A 5 -14.58 13.91 18.77
CA ARG A 5 -14.68 12.66 18.05
C ARG A 5 -13.76 12.80 16.85
N LYS A 6 -12.64 12.08 16.89
CA LYS A 6 -11.79 11.91 15.71
C LYS A 6 -12.68 11.38 14.58
N MET A 7 -12.76 12.14 13.50
CA MET A 7 -13.48 11.73 12.30
C MET A 7 -12.56 10.80 11.53
N GLU A 8 -13.05 9.60 11.22
CA GLU A 8 -12.24 8.54 10.63
C GLU A 8 -12.95 7.95 9.42
N LEU A 9 -12.17 7.59 8.40
CA LEU A 9 -12.59 6.82 7.25
C LEU A 9 -11.98 5.42 7.37
N THR A 10 -12.75 4.39 7.01
CA THR A 10 -12.29 3.01 7.08
C THR A 10 -12.51 2.32 5.74
N LEU A 11 -11.54 1.52 5.30
CA LEU A 11 -11.71 0.59 4.19
C LEU A 11 -11.61 -0.84 4.73
N HIS A 12 -12.50 -1.73 4.33
CA HIS A 12 -12.48 -3.16 4.69
C HIS A 12 -11.63 -3.95 3.71
N SER A 13 -10.87 -4.92 4.22
CA SER A 13 -9.97 -5.75 3.42
C SER A 13 -10.75 -6.73 2.53
N PRO A 14 -10.46 -6.81 1.22
CA PRO A 14 -11.03 -7.83 0.33
C PRO A 14 -10.65 -9.26 0.71
N VAL A 15 -9.55 -9.45 1.44
CA VAL A 15 -9.08 -10.77 1.91
C VAL A 15 -9.49 -11.08 3.36
N GLY A 16 -10.21 -10.18 4.02
CA GLY A 16 -10.72 -10.37 5.39
C GLY A 16 -9.73 -10.05 6.50
N ALA A 17 -8.66 -9.33 6.19
CA ALA A 17 -7.73 -8.78 7.17
C ALA A 17 -8.29 -7.53 7.89
N GLU A 18 -7.49 -6.92 8.76
CA GLU A 18 -7.88 -5.70 9.47
C GLU A 18 -8.16 -4.53 8.51
N ALA A 19 -9.10 -3.67 8.89
CA ALA A 19 -9.49 -2.51 8.11
C ALA A 19 -8.40 -1.43 8.12
N ALA A 20 -8.15 -0.81 6.97
CA ALA A 20 -7.31 0.37 6.89
C ALA A 20 -8.07 1.59 7.46
N VAL A 21 -7.44 2.32 8.39
CA VAL A 21 -8.06 3.46 9.09
C VAL A 21 -7.33 4.76 8.73
N TYR A 22 -8.08 5.75 8.25
CA TYR A 22 -7.58 7.06 7.85
C TYR A 22 -8.17 8.15 8.75
N GLN A 23 -7.31 8.96 9.35
CA GLN A 23 -7.71 10.08 10.21
C GLN A 23 -8.06 11.30 9.37
N TRP A 24 -9.20 11.95 9.66
CA TRP A 24 -9.62 13.19 9.01
C TRP A 24 -9.23 14.42 9.85
N PRO A 25 -8.76 15.54 9.23
CA PRO A 25 -8.55 15.73 7.80
C PRO A 25 -7.41 14.86 7.27
N LEU A 26 -7.60 14.33 6.06
CA LEU A 26 -6.61 13.47 5.41
C LEU A 26 -5.30 14.25 5.24
N LEU A 27 -4.19 13.60 5.56
CA LEU A 27 -2.87 14.18 5.40
C LEU A 27 -2.68 14.53 3.91
N SER A 28 -2.47 15.81 3.63
CA SER A 28 -1.93 16.26 2.35
C SER A 28 -0.42 16.45 2.53
N GLY A 29 0.39 15.84 1.67
CA GLY A 29 1.84 16.05 1.68
C GLY A 29 2.19 17.55 1.62
N ARG A 30 3.29 17.95 2.29
CA ARG A 30 3.83 19.32 2.19
C ARG A 30 4.93 19.36 1.13
N GLY A 31 4.97 20.41 0.30
CA GLY A 31 6.06 20.63 -0.67
C GLY A 31 5.71 20.26 -2.12
N SER A 32 6.72 19.87 -2.90
CA SER A 32 6.59 19.46 -4.31
C SER A 32 5.89 18.10 -4.49
N ASP A 33 5.90 17.27 -3.44
CA ASP A 33 5.29 15.93 -3.41
C ASP A 33 3.91 16.00 -2.71
N LYS A 34 3.00 16.78 -3.27
CA LYS A 34 1.61 16.83 -2.78
C LYS A 34 0.92 15.50 -3.05
N HIS A 35 0.97 14.61 -2.07
CA HIS A 35 0.11 13.44 -2.03
C HIS A 35 -1.24 13.81 -1.38
N ASP A 36 -2.35 13.50 -2.05
CA ASP A 36 -3.72 13.75 -1.56
C ASP A 36 -4.30 12.44 -1.03
N GLY A 37 -4.40 12.31 0.29
CA GLY A 37 -4.93 11.10 0.93
C GLY A 37 -6.36 10.75 0.51
N ALA A 38 -7.15 11.70 0.00
CA ALA A 38 -8.49 11.39 -0.53
C ALA A 38 -8.39 10.71 -1.90
N LEU A 39 -7.49 11.19 -2.77
CA LEU A 39 -7.21 10.51 -4.03
C LEU A 39 -6.60 9.12 -3.79
N GLU A 40 -5.78 8.97 -2.75
CA GLU A 40 -5.22 7.67 -2.36
C GLU A 40 -6.30 6.64 -2.02
N ILE A 41 -7.31 7.04 -1.23
CA ILE A 41 -8.46 6.18 -0.92
C ILE A 41 -9.20 5.77 -2.20
N VAL A 42 -9.45 6.73 -3.11
CA VAL A 42 -10.15 6.48 -4.38
C VAL A 42 -9.37 5.51 -5.26
N GLU A 43 -8.06 5.70 -5.41
CA GLU A 43 -7.19 4.82 -6.20
C GLU A 43 -7.05 3.44 -5.56
N THR A 44 -7.01 3.36 -4.21
CA THR A 44 -7.02 2.07 -3.50
C THR A 44 -8.27 1.27 -3.84
N ILE A 45 -9.44 1.90 -3.78
CA ILE A 45 -10.72 1.26 -4.15
C ILE A 45 -10.68 0.80 -5.61
N ARG A 46 -10.15 1.63 -6.51
CA ARG A 46 -10.03 1.31 -7.94
C ARG A 46 -9.15 0.09 -8.18
N TRP A 47 -7.98 0.02 -7.57
CA TRP A 47 -7.09 -1.13 -7.72
C TRP A 47 -7.68 -2.41 -7.13
N VAL A 48 -8.36 -2.32 -5.99
CA VAL A 48 -9.09 -3.48 -5.44
C VAL A 48 -10.20 -3.93 -6.40
N MET A 49 -10.92 -3.02 -7.06
CA MET A 49 -11.93 -3.41 -8.06
C MET A 49 -11.32 -4.07 -9.31
N GLU A 50 -10.07 -3.77 -9.67
CA GLU A 50 -9.38 -4.46 -10.76
C GLU A 50 -8.99 -5.89 -10.38
N ASP A 51 -8.52 -6.10 -9.15
CA ASP A 51 -8.14 -7.43 -8.64
C ASP A 51 -9.36 -8.30 -8.27
N PHE A 52 -10.49 -7.67 -7.95
CA PHE A 52 -11.75 -8.32 -7.58
C PHE A 52 -12.90 -7.82 -8.46
N PRO A 53 -13.02 -8.30 -9.72
CA PRO A 53 -14.01 -7.83 -10.69
C PRO A 53 -15.47 -7.95 -10.24
N GLU A 54 -15.79 -8.85 -9.31
CA GLU A 54 -17.12 -8.96 -8.71
C GLU A 54 -17.57 -7.68 -7.97
N LEU A 55 -16.62 -6.84 -7.54
CA LEU A 55 -16.88 -5.55 -6.90
C LEU A 55 -17.24 -4.46 -7.92
N LYS A 56 -16.98 -4.67 -9.21
CA LYS A 56 -17.27 -3.69 -10.26
C LYS A 56 -18.76 -3.35 -10.34
N LEU A 57 -19.64 -4.34 -10.47
CA LEU A 57 -21.09 -4.09 -10.60
C LEU A 57 -21.71 -3.31 -9.41
N PRO A 58 -21.41 -3.64 -8.13
CA PRO A 58 -21.89 -2.85 -6.99
C PRO A 58 -21.34 -1.41 -6.93
N LEU A 59 -20.15 -1.15 -7.49
CA LEU A 59 -19.40 0.11 -7.31
C LEU A 59 -19.36 1.03 -8.53
N GLU A 60 -19.46 0.51 -9.76
CA GLU A 60 -19.33 1.25 -11.02
C GLU A 60 -20.49 2.23 -11.29
N ASN A 61 -21.64 2.07 -10.62
CA ASN A 61 -22.79 2.95 -10.81
C ASN A 61 -22.66 4.32 -10.09
N ASN A 62 -21.75 5.19 -10.54
CA ASN A 62 -21.63 6.63 -10.21
C ASN A 62 -21.00 7.02 -8.85
N ILE A 63 -20.27 6.15 -8.15
CA ILE A 63 -19.70 6.52 -6.83
C ILE A 63 -18.38 7.26 -6.97
N LEU A 64 -17.45 6.72 -7.78
CA LEU A 64 -16.11 7.27 -7.91
C LEU A 64 -16.13 8.65 -8.61
N SER A 65 -17.05 8.86 -9.55
CA SER A 65 -17.16 10.09 -10.34
C SER A 65 -17.84 11.26 -9.62
N ASN A 66 -18.63 11.00 -8.58
CA ASN A 66 -19.38 12.02 -7.83
C ASN A 66 -18.83 12.26 -6.42
N CYS A 67 -17.69 11.66 -6.08
CA CYS A 67 -17.08 11.81 -4.77
C CYS A 67 -16.38 13.17 -4.65
N ASP A 68 -16.74 13.94 -3.63
CA ASP A 68 -16.06 15.19 -3.29
C ASP A 68 -14.95 14.88 -2.29
N THR A 69 -13.71 14.85 -2.78
CA THR A 69 -12.52 14.50 -2.01
C THR A 69 -12.22 15.45 -0.85
N LYS A 70 -12.84 16.64 -0.84
CA LYS A 70 -12.66 17.64 0.23
C LYS A 70 -13.75 17.58 1.29
N ASN A 71 -14.77 16.74 1.10
CA ASN A 71 -15.92 16.64 2.00
C ASN A 71 -15.91 15.28 2.73
N PHE A 72 -15.87 15.33 4.06
CA PHE A 72 -15.85 14.14 4.91
C PHE A 72 -17.06 13.22 4.66
N ASP A 73 -18.29 13.76 4.61
CA ASP A 73 -19.49 12.95 4.41
C ASP A 73 -19.52 12.29 3.03
N SER A 74 -18.96 12.95 2.02
CA SER A 74 -18.83 12.40 0.66
C SER A 74 -17.86 11.22 0.64
N MET A 75 -16.66 11.39 1.21
CA MET A 75 -15.67 10.33 1.35
C MET A 75 -16.18 9.18 2.24
N LYS A 76 -16.89 9.47 3.32
CA LYS A 76 -17.47 8.46 4.21
C LYS A 76 -18.52 7.61 3.50
N LYS A 77 -19.37 8.22 2.67
CA LYS A 77 -20.35 7.49 1.85
C LYS A 77 -19.68 6.57 0.83
N LEU A 78 -18.58 7.00 0.21
CA LEU A 78 -17.77 6.17 -0.68
C LEU A 78 -17.22 4.96 0.07
N CYS A 79 -16.53 5.19 1.20
CA CYS A 79 -15.96 4.13 2.04
C CYS A 79 -17.04 3.15 2.51
N ASP A 80 -18.20 3.63 2.97
CA ASP A 80 -19.29 2.78 3.45
C ASP A 80 -19.92 1.94 2.36
N LYS A 81 -19.99 2.45 1.12
CA LYS A 81 -20.50 1.67 -0.01
C LYS A 81 -19.49 0.61 -0.45
N PHE A 82 -18.20 0.95 -0.45
CA PHE A 82 -17.11 -0.02 -0.66
C PHE A 82 -17.14 -1.13 0.40
N ASN A 83 -17.16 -0.77 1.69
CA ASN A 83 -17.15 -1.74 2.80
C ASN A 83 -18.34 -2.71 2.74
N ARG A 84 -19.55 -2.23 2.42
CA ARG A 84 -20.71 -3.13 2.22
C ARG A 84 -20.52 -4.11 1.06
N ALA A 85 -19.89 -3.69 -0.03
CA ALA A 85 -19.61 -4.57 -1.16
C ALA A 85 -18.58 -5.63 -0.79
N ILE A 86 -17.50 -5.23 -0.09
CA ILE A 86 -16.49 -6.14 0.46
C ILE A 86 -17.12 -7.14 1.42
N ASP A 87 -17.91 -6.69 2.40
CA ASP A 87 -18.54 -7.58 3.39
C ASP A 87 -19.43 -8.63 2.71
N THR A 88 -20.18 -8.22 1.69
CA THR A 88 -21.03 -9.13 0.89
C THR A 88 -20.17 -10.13 0.13
N MET A 89 -19.12 -9.66 -0.56
CA MET A 89 -18.19 -10.51 -1.30
C MET A 89 -17.49 -11.52 -0.38
N VAL A 90 -16.92 -11.07 0.75
CA VAL A 90 -16.22 -11.95 1.71
C VAL A 90 -17.17 -13.00 2.30
N GLN A 91 -18.44 -12.66 2.53
CA GLN A 91 -19.45 -13.63 2.97
C GLN A 91 -19.78 -14.66 1.90
N LEU A 92 -19.91 -14.25 0.64
CA LEU A 92 -20.19 -15.13 -0.50
C LEU A 92 -18.98 -16.01 -0.87
N ASN A 93 -17.78 -15.46 -0.75
CA ASN A 93 -16.52 -16.12 -1.12
C ASN A 93 -15.96 -17.04 -0.04
N LYS A 94 -16.72 -17.36 1.01
CA LYS A 94 -16.35 -18.38 2.01
C LYS A 94 -16.18 -19.73 1.33
N GLY A 95 -14.94 -20.06 0.95
CA GLY A 95 -14.57 -21.32 0.29
C GLY A 95 -14.10 -21.20 -1.18
N LEU A 96 -14.08 -19.99 -1.75
CA LEU A 96 -13.49 -19.73 -3.07
C LEU A 96 -11.98 -19.40 -2.96
N HIS A 97 -11.22 -19.72 -4.00
CA HIS A 97 -9.79 -19.46 -4.08
C HIS A 97 -9.53 -17.95 -4.09
N LYS A 98 -8.81 -17.44 -3.10
CA LYS A 98 -8.29 -16.06 -3.10
C LYS A 98 -7.03 -16.01 -3.95
N PRO A 99 -6.73 -14.91 -4.66
CA PRO A 99 -5.43 -14.77 -5.31
C PRO A 99 -4.33 -14.87 -4.25
N ASP A 100 -3.26 -15.63 -4.54
CA ASP A 100 -2.14 -15.79 -3.61
C ASP A 100 -1.34 -14.48 -3.44
N PHE A 101 -1.40 -13.59 -4.44
CA PHE A 101 -0.71 -12.31 -4.47
C PHE A 101 -1.56 -11.22 -5.15
N PRO A 102 -1.43 -9.94 -4.76
CA PRO A 102 -2.02 -8.82 -5.48
C PRO A 102 -1.47 -8.71 -6.91
N SER A 103 -2.24 -8.11 -7.82
CA SER A 103 -1.74 -7.75 -9.15
C SER A 103 -0.58 -6.76 -9.05
N ARG A 104 0.25 -6.70 -10.10
CA ARG A 104 1.37 -5.72 -10.15
C ARG A 104 0.90 -4.28 -10.04
N GLY A 105 -0.30 -3.98 -10.54
CA GLY A 105 -0.86 -2.64 -10.44
C GLY A 105 -1.19 -2.28 -9.00
N LEU A 106 -1.93 -3.17 -8.32
CA LEU A 106 -2.28 -2.99 -6.91
C LEU A 106 -1.05 -3.00 -6.00
N LEU A 107 -0.10 -3.91 -6.22
CA LEU A 107 1.13 -3.96 -5.45
C LEU A 107 2.00 -2.70 -5.62
N ARG A 108 2.10 -2.15 -6.83
CA ARG A 108 2.79 -0.87 -7.06
C ARG A 108 2.13 0.25 -6.27
N HIS A 109 0.79 0.32 -6.31
CA HIS A 109 0.01 1.31 -5.57
C HIS A 109 0.26 1.20 -4.06
N ILE A 110 0.20 0.00 -3.50
CA ILE A 110 0.43 -0.26 -2.07
C ILE A 110 1.86 0.16 -1.64
N ILE A 111 2.88 -0.20 -2.43
CA ILE A 111 4.27 0.17 -2.12
C ILE A 111 4.46 1.68 -2.19
N GLN A 112 3.85 2.36 -3.16
CA GLN A 112 3.88 3.82 -3.26
C GLN A 112 3.21 4.48 -2.05
N GLN A 113 2.03 3.99 -1.65
CA GLN A 113 1.32 4.47 -0.46
C GLN A 113 2.16 4.28 0.80
N THR A 114 2.76 3.10 0.97
CA THR A 114 3.65 2.80 2.10
C THR A 114 4.84 3.78 2.12
N TYR A 115 5.44 4.07 0.97
CA TYR A 115 6.51 5.05 0.86
C TYR A 115 6.04 6.45 1.28
N ASN A 116 4.94 6.93 0.71
CA ASN A 116 4.40 8.27 0.99
C ASN A 116 4.07 8.47 2.47
N GLN A 117 3.61 7.42 3.15
CA GLN A 117 3.28 7.46 4.56
C GLN A 117 4.51 7.36 5.48
N SER A 118 5.64 6.86 4.97
CA SER A 118 6.80 6.51 5.81
C SER A 118 7.97 7.43 5.61
N VAL A 119 8.16 7.94 4.40
CA VAL A 119 9.23 8.88 4.04
C VAL A 119 8.71 10.30 4.16
N ILE A 120 9.17 10.99 5.20
CA ILE A 120 8.72 12.35 5.53
C ILE A 120 9.55 13.41 4.77
N GLU A 121 10.84 13.16 4.62
CA GLU A 121 11.82 14.11 4.03
C GLU A 121 12.63 13.38 2.95
N PRO A 122 12.05 13.13 1.76
CA PRO A 122 12.68 12.36 0.69
C PRO A 122 14.00 12.99 0.22
N GLU A 123 14.13 14.32 0.29
CA GLU A 123 15.36 15.03 -0.04
C GLU A 123 16.55 14.64 0.84
N LYS A 124 16.29 14.21 2.08
CA LYS A 124 17.34 13.74 3.00
C LYS A 124 17.84 12.33 2.68
N LEU A 125 17.08 11.56 1.89
CA LEU A 125 17.53 10.26 1.36
C LEU A 125 18.55 10.42 0.23
N ASN A 126 18.60 11.59 -0.42
CA ASN A 126 19.49 11.87 -1.54
C ASN A 126 20.84 12.49 -1.14
N VAL A 127 21.16 12.54 0.15
CA VAL A 127 22.43 13.14 0.65
C VAL A 127 23.55 12.12 0.57
N TYR A 128 23.98 11.79 -0.66
CA TYR A 128 25.15 10.95 -0.87
C TYR A 128 26.23 11.70 -1.62
N GLN A 129 27.47 11.55 -1.12
CA GLN A 129 28.64 12.08 -1.81
C GLN A 129 28.72 11.43 -3.20
N PRO A 130 29.03 12.21 -4.27
CA PRO A 130 29.42 11.65 -5.55
C PRO A 130 30.54 10.62 -5.32
N PHE A 131 30.43 9.44 -5.92
CA PHE A 131 31.35 8.29 -5.77
C PHE A 131 31.24 7.45 -4.48
N SER A 132 30.19 7.60 -3.68
CA SER A 132 29.87 6.63 -2.61
C SER A 132 28.89 5.55 -3.11
N PRO A 133 28.93 4.31 -2.59
CA PRO A 133 28.10 3.18 -3.04
C PRO A 133 26.60 3.33 -2.72
N PHE A 134 26.17 4.50 -2.28
CA PHE A 134 24.84 4.76 -1.73
C PHE A 134 23.93 5.52 -2.69
N VAL A 135 24.14 5.46 -4.00
CA VAL A 135 23.22 6.13 -4.93
C VAL A 135 21.84 5.46 -4.80
N TYR A 136 20.91 6.14 -4.12
CA TYR A 136 19.49 5.79 -4.06
C TYR A 136 18.88 6.05 -5.45
N GLY A 137 19.32 5.29 -6.44
CA GLY A 137 18.61 5.09 -7.68
C GLY A 137 17.51 4.11 -7.34
N GLU A 138 16.33 4.63 -7.00
CA GLU A 138 15.14 3.83 -6.71
C GLU A 138 15.10 2.64 -7.67
N THR A 139 15.32 1.44 -7.13
CA THR A 139 15.25 0.23 -7.93
C THR A 139 13.88 0.19 -8.56
N SER A 140 13.83 0.32 -9.88
CA SER A 140 12.57 0.43 -10.62
C SER A 140 11.68 -0.77 -10.25
N TYR A 141 10.45 -0.50 -9.79
CA TYR A 141 9.45 -1.53 -9.51
C TYR A 141 9.35 -2.55 -10.66
N ASP A 142 9.45 -2.08 -11.91
CA ASP A 142 9.42 -2.90 -13.12
C ASP A 142 10.67 -3.78 -13.30
N LEU A 143 11.81 -3.37 -12.77
CA LEU A 143 13.00 -4.22 -12.74
C LEU A 143 12.82 -5.36 -11.74
N ILE A 144 12.31 -5.09 -10.53
CA ILE A 144 12.05 -6.14 -9.55
C ILE A 144 10.97 -7.11 -10.04
N CYS A 145 9.90 -6.62 -10.68
CA CYS A 145 8.92 -7.50 -11.33
C CYS A 145 9.57 -8.44 -12.36
N ARG A 146 10.49 -7.92 -13.19
CA ARG A 146 11.23 -8.74 -14.15
C ARG A 146 12.15 -9.76 -13.47
N MET A 147 12.73 -9.42 -12.33
CA MET A 147 13.51 -10.36 -11.52
C MET A 147 12.62 -11.46 -10.95
N ILE A 148 11.48 -11.09 -10.36
CA ILE A 148 10.47 -12.03 -9.84
C ILE A 148 10.04 -13.02 -10.93
N ASP A 149 9.82 -12.54 -12.16
CA ASP A 149 9.44 -13.39 -13.30
C ASP A 149 10.51 -14.41 -13.71
N GLN A 150 11.77 -14.16 -13.37
CA GLN A 150 12.90 -15.01 -13.75
C GLN A 150 13.32 -15.97 -12.64
N ILE A 151 12.90 -15.72 -11.40
CA ILE A 151 13.19 -16.57 -10.26
C ILE A 151 11.99 -17.48 -9.99
N ASN A 152 12.26 -18.75 -9.70
CA ASN A 152 11.23 -19.67 -9.22
C ASN A 152 11.34 -19.77 -7.69
N ALA A 153 10.98 -18.69 -7.01
CA ALA A 153 11.02 -18.62 -5.54
C ALA A 153 10.01 -19.57 -4.91
N THR A 154 10.46 -20.33 -3.92
CA THR A 154 9.70 -21.38 -3.23
C THR A 154 9.53 -21.07 -1.73
N PRO A 155 8.61 -21.76 -1.04
CA PRO A 155 8.47 -21.69 0.43
C PRO A 155 9.69 -22.10 1.25
N ASP A 156 10.74 -22.66 0.63
CA ASP A 156 12.00 -22.99 1.29
C ASP A 156 13.08 -21.91 1.12
N ASP A 157 12.86 -20.94 0.21
CA ASP A 157 13.82 -19.89 -0.10
C ASP A 157 13.75 -18.74 0.90
N VAL A 158 14.91 -18.10 1.12
CA VAL A 158 15.04 -16.87 1.91
C VAL A 158 15.62 -15.78 1.03
N PHE A 159 14.91 -14.66 0.93
CA PHE A 159 15.37 -13.48 0.24
C PHE A 159 16.08 -12.52 1.21
N VAL A 160 17.18 -11.91 0.76
CA VAL A 160 17.93 -10.91 1.54
C VAL A 160 18.32 -9.74 0.64
N ASP A 161 17.94 -8.53 1.02
CA ASP A 161 18.36 -7.28 0.40
C ASP A 161 19.42 -6.58 1.28
N LEU A 162 20.62 -6.41 0.72
CA LEU A 162 21.78 -5.82 1.40
C LEU A 162 21.95 -4.37 0.97
N GLY A 163 21.71 -3.43 1.89
CA GLY A 163 21.55 -2.01 1.56
C GLY A 163 20.11 -1.70 1.14
N SER A 164 19.14 -2.21 1.90
CA SER A 164 17.72 -2.20 1.52
C SER A 164 17.06 -0.81 1.54
N GLY A 165 17.76 0.22 2.01
CA GLY A 165 17.24 1.57 2.13
C GLY A 165 15.97 1.59 2.98
N VAL A 166 14.88 2.12 2.39
CA VAL A 166 13.56 2.19 3.05
C VAL A 166 12.74 0.89 2.91
N GLY A 167 13.29 -0.16 2.30
CA GLY A 167 12.71 -1.52 2.32
C GLY A 167 11.74 -1.87 1.17
N GLN A 168 11.61 -1.03 0.14
CA GLN A 168 10.62 -1.27 -0.95
C GLN A 168 10.79 -2.61 -1.67
N VAL A 169 12.03 -3.03 -1.95
CA VAL A 169 12.31 -4.30 -2.65
C VAL A 169 11.90 -5.49 -1.77
N VAL A 170 12.20 -5.43 -0.47
CA VAL A 170 11.83 -6.47 0.51
C VAL A 170 10.32 -6.61 0.58
N LEU A 171 9.58 -5.50 0.64
CA LEU A 171 8.10 -5.50 0.62
C LEU A 171 7.55 -6.10 -0.68
N GLN A 172 8.12 -5.73 -1.84
CA GLN A 172 7.70 -6.28 -3.12
C GLN A 172 7.93 -7.78 -3.22
N MET A 173 9.11 -8.25 -2.78
CA MET A 173 9.46 -9.66 -2.78
C MET A 173 8.55 -10.46 -1.85
N ALA A 174 8.29 -9.97 -0.64
CA ALA A 174 7.38 -10.60 0.30
C ALA A 174 5.93 -10.69 -0.23
N ALA A 175 5.49 -9.69 -1.00
CA ALA A 175 4.12 -9.61 -1.51
C ALA A 175 3.91 -10.26 -2.89
N ALA A 176 4.96 -10.74 -3.54
CA ALA A 176 4.89 -11.28 -4.92
C ALA A 176 5.59 -12.63 -5.10
N THR A 177 6.11 -13.21 -4.02
CA THR A 177 6.81 -14.50 -4.06
C THR A 177 6.39 -15.38 -2.89
N GLN A 178 6.63 -16.67 -3.03
CA GLN A 178 6.40 -17.64 -1.95
C GLN A 178 7.58 -17.76 -1.00
N CYS A 179 8.57 -16.87 -1.05
CA CYS A 179 9.74 -16.91 -0.16
C CYS A 179 9.29 -17.07 1.29
N LYS A 180 9.97 -17.95 2.02
CA LYS A 180 9.69 -18.21 3.44
C LYS A 180 9.77 -16.93 4.27
N ILE A 181 10.83 -16.18 4.04
CA ILE A 181 11.16 -14.91 4.72
C ILE A 181 11.91 -14.01 3.75
N CYS A 182 11.60 -12.71 3.78
CA CYS A 182 12.33 -11.66 3.09
C CYS A 182 12.97 -10.73 4.14
N TRP A 183 14.29 -10.57 4.09
CA TRP A 183 15.05 -9.69 4.99
C TRP A 183 15.57 -8.46 4.25
N GLY A 184 15.53 -7.31 4.93
CA GLY A 184 16.26 -6.11 4.55
C GLY A 184 17.29 -5.77 5.60
N VAL A 185 18.50 -5.41 5.17
CA VAL A 185 19.55 -4.90 6.05
C VAL A 185 20.00 -3.55 5.54
N GLU A 186 19.82 -2.51 6.36
CA GLU A 186 20.24 -1.15 6.06
C GLU A 186 21.16 -0.61 7.17
N LYS A 187 22.22 0.09 6.77
CA LYS A 187 23.22 0.65 7.68
C LYS A 187 22.96 2.12 7.99
N ALA A 188 22.40 2.88 7.05
CA ALA A 188 22.14 4.29 7.21
C ALA A 188 20.94 4.53 8.14
N ASP A 189 21.15 5.35 9.16
CA ASP A 189 20.16 5.59 10.22
C ASP A 189 18.82 6.11 9.68
N LEU A 190 18.86 7.07 8.74
CA LEU A 190 17.63 7.70 8.25
C LEU A 190 16.78 6.75 7.37
N PRO A 191 17.32 6.09 6.32
CA PRO A 191 16.56 5.09 5.57
C PRO A 191 16.06 3.95 6.46
N SER A 192 16.88 3.46 7.40
CA SER A 192 16.47 2.42 8.36
C SER A 192 15.28 2.86 9.21
N LYS A 193 15.29 4.10 9.72
CA LYS A 193 14.18 4.64 10.51
C LYS A 193 12.89 4.77 9.68
N TYR A 194 13.00 5.15 8.40
CA TYR A 194 11.83 5.14 7.53
C TYR A 194 11.36 3.71 7.19
N ALA A 195 12.26 2.73 7.07
CA ALA A 195 11.90 1.33 6.87
C ALA A 195 11.13 0.75 8.07
N GLU A 196 11.49 1.12 9.30
CA GLU A 196 10.73 0.74 10.51
C GLU A 196 9.28 1.24 10.45
N VAL A 197 9.10 2.54 10.17
CA VAL A 197 7.77 3.15 10.01
C VAL A 197 7.01 2.50 8.85
N GLY A 198 7.69 2.24 7.74
CA GLY A 198 7.12 1.58 6.57
C GLY A 198 6.64 0.17 6.86
N THR A 199 7.41 -0.60 7.63
CA THR A 199 7.02 -1.96 8.03
C THR A 199 5.82 -1.96 8.96
N GLU A 200 5.76 -1.04 9.92
CA GLU A 200 4.60 -0.88 10.81
C GLU A 200 3.34 -0.39 10.07
N ARG A 201 3.50 0.45 9.04
CA ARG A 201 2.38 0.99 8.24
C ARG A 201 2.03 0.13 7.02
N SER A 202 2.86 -0.87 6.72
CA SER A 202 2.57 -1.97 5.79
C SER A 202 1.44 -2.88 6.28
N LEU A 203 0.70 -2.53 7.33
CA LEU A 203 -0.63 -3.08 7.60
C LEU A 203 -1.58 -2.89 6.38
N ILE A 204 -1.30 -1.93 5.50
CA ILE A 204 -1.95 -1.81 4.18
C ILE A 204 -1.48 -2.91 3.20
N LEU A 205 -0.26 -3.44 3.33
CA LEU A 205 0.14 -4.67 2.63
C LEU A 205 -0.74 -5.86 3.09
N ILE A 206 -1.00 -5.94 4.39
CA ILE A 206 -1.93 -6.93 4.99
C ILE A 206 -3.39 -6.70 4.55
N PHE A 207 -3.72 -5.49 4.07
CA PHE A 207 -5.07 -5.17 3.59
C PHE A 207 -5.47 -6.00 2.37
N VAL A 208 -4.52 -6.49 1.56
CA VAL A 208 -4.81 -7.25 0.33
C VAL A 208 -4.04 -8.58 0.21
N ILE A 209 -3.21 -8.92 1.20
CA ILE A 209 -2.47 -10.19 1.30
C ILE A 209 -2.97 -10.93 2.54
#